data_AF-A0A1J8PS06-F1
#
_entry.id   AF-A0A1J8PS06-F1
#
_cell.length_a   1.000
_cell.length_b   1.000
_cell.length_c   1.000
_cell.angle_alpha   90.00
_cell.angle_beta   90.00
_cell.angle_gamma   90.00
#
_symmetry.space_group_name_H-M   'P 1'
#
loop_
_entity.id
_entity.type
_entity.pdbx_description
1 polymer ?
#
loop_
_entity_poly.entity_id
_entity_poly.type
_entity_poly.pdbx_seq_one_letter_code
_entity_poly.pdbx_strand_id
1 'polypeptide(L)'
;MVQSGELAKYPLAVVAKLLDVFSDNLGGGYDIGCQFKTTLDNSSLGPLARLLHHTCLVGAFHRHAHRRLCQLFSLTTYIKGLGIEDLETCERTFSKSNSLASGLHYASIFHHQQAIDSYFEHNDDFEVYANLSNFLHNNYKQALNILTNGSAVLPKLMQDLRVVDESDFEHWLDEEKKLVNLSASKLALDTTMAAFLVPPSPYNVVSYDTQARNTHTAETTRHHALEDYEGNLKLIQALECKLEVTTCWVPEDVEWQRVGRLVANRKYQRAVDHLEGLVVVRIFELMKMNRAGTGYKLCKHIAKALQTRSVAIRSALNTYNTIASAMSPPRQILKWEEVVEYAFLADFDLLQDTCVDVSQSPWSSPAARHAMDLSFKMCWAREEISRLDVELFAGMRGSAEDH
;
A
#
# COMPACT_ATOMS: atom_id res chain seq x y z
N MET A 1 -3.53 18.41 23.42
CA MET A 1 -2.99 17.81 22.18
C MET A 1 -4.15 17.69 21.21
N VAL A 2 -4.34 18.70 20.35
CA VAL A 2 -5.46 18.72 19.39
C VAL A 2 -5.16 17.67 18.32
N GLN A 3 -5.98 16.63 18.27
CA GLN A 3 -6.06 15.71 17.15
C GLN A 3 -6.65 16.47 15.95
N SER A 4 -5.84 17.25 15.24
CA SER A 4 -6.12 17.49 13.84
C SER A 4 -5.13 16.64 13.05
N GLY A 5 -5.60 15.50 12.52
CA GLY A 5 -4.92 14.90 11.38
C GLY A 5 -4.79 15.95 10.28
N GLU A 6 -3.85 15.75 9.35
CA GLU A 6 -3.67 16.64 8.20
C GLU A 6 -5.02 16.94 7.55
N LEU A 7 -5.46 18.19 7.67
CA LEU A 7 -6.73 18.61 7.08
C LEU A 7 -6.52 18.61 5.56
N ALA A 8 -7.37 17.89 4.83
CA ALA A 8 -7.30 17.77 3.38
C ALA A 8 -7.25 19.13 2.63
N LYS A 9 -7.62 20.23 3.30
CA LYS A 9 -7.50 21.60 2.80
C LYS A 9 -6.06 21.96 2.36
N TYR A 10 -5.02 21.46 3.03
CA TYR A 10 -3.64 21.80 2.70
C TYR A 10 -3.19 21.17 1.37
N PRO A 11 -3.28 19.85 1.17
CA PRO A 11 -2.95 19.26 -0.12
C PRO A 11 -3.87 19.75 -1.24
N LEU A 12 -5.15 20.06 -0.97
CA LEU A 12 -6.04 20.69 -1.96
C LEU A 12 -5.56 22.08 -2.38
N ALA A 13 -5.12 22.92 -1.43
CA ALA A 13 -4.57 24.24 -1.73
C ALA A 13 -3.28 24.16 -2.55
N VAL A 14 -2.40 23.19 -2.23
CA VAL A 14 -1.19 22.93 -3.00
C VAL A 14 -1.54 22.52 -4.44
N VAL A 15 -2.44 21.55 -4.62
CA VAL A 15 -2.89 21.14 -5.96
C VAL A 15 -3.52 22.30 -6.71
N ALA A 16 -4.37 23.12 -6.08
CA ALA A 16 -4.94 24.29 -6.73
C ALA A 16 -3.85 25.21 -7.30
N LYS A 17 -2.78 25.46 -6.53
CA LYS A 17 -1.68 26.31 -6.99
C LYS A 17 -0.86 25.64 -8.09
N LEU A 18 -0.63 24.33 -8.00
CA LEU A 18 0.10 23.59 -9.01
C LEU A 18 -0.64 23.55 -10.35
N LEU A 19 -1.97 23.36 -10.33
CA LEU A 19 -2.81 23.42 -11.53
C LEU A 19 -2.81 24.80 -12.18
N ASP A 20 -2.81 25.87 -11.37
CA ASP A 20 -2.72 27.25 -11.84
C ASP A 20 -1.38 27.57 -12.51
N VAL A 21 -0.27 27.03 -11.98
CA VAL A 21 1.09 27.36 -12.46
C VAL A 21 1.54 26.46 -13.61
N PHE A 22 1.32 25.15 -13.52
CA PHE A 22 1.88 24.16 -14.44
C PHE A 22 0.86 23.63 -15.47
N SER A 23 -0.44 23.88 -15.26
CA SER A 23 -1.52 23.49 -16.18
C SER A 23 -1.63 21.98 -16.42
N ASP A 24 -1.56 21.53 -17.68
CA ASP A 24 -1.99 20.21 -18.11
C ASP A 24 -0.98 19.10 -17.79
N ASN A 25 -1.50 17.89 -17.58
CA ASN A 25 -0.74 16.63 -17.45
C ASN A 25 0.22 16.57 -16.24
N LEU A 26 -0.10 17.29 -15.16
CA LEU A 26 0.70 17.24 -13.95
C LEU A 26 0.45 15.98 -13.12
N GLY A 27 1.51 15.23 -12.82
CA GLY A 27 1.52 14.15 -11.83
C GLY A 27 1.93 14.66 -10.45
N GLY A 28 1.11 14.44 -9.42
CA GLY A 28 1.41 14.81 -8.03
C GLY A 28 1.63 13.58 -7.15
N GLY A 29 2.85 13.40 -6.64
CA GLY A 29 3.17 12.35 -5.67
C GLY A 29 2.69 12.70 -4.26
N TYR A 30 2.03 11.74 -3.60
CA TYR A 30 1.68 11.83 -2.19
C TYR A 30 1.51 10.42 -1.60
N ASP A 31 1.97 10.18 -0.38
CA ASP A 31 1.86 8.87 0.30
C ASP A 31 0.44 8.32 0.32
N ILE A 32 -0.53 9.21 0.51
CA ILE A 32 -1.96 8.88 0.51
C ILE A 32 -2.63 9.22 -0.83
N GLY A 33 -1.85 9.35 -1.92
CA GLY A 33 -2.30 9.81 -3.23
C GLY A 33 -3.54 9.08 -3.75
N CYS A 34 -3.66 7.78 -3.48
CA CYS A 34 -4.84 7.00 -3.85
C CYS A 34 -6.12 7.39 -3.09
N GLN A 35 -6.00 7.71 -1.79
CA GLN A 35 -7.13 8.18 -0.98
C GLN A 35 -7.42 9.65 -1.29
N PHE A 36 -6.35 10.45 -1.44
CA PHE A 36 -6.42 11.85 -1.77
C PHE A 36 -7.07 12.11 -3.12
N LYS A 37 -6.86 11.22 -4.12
CA LYS A 37 -7.57 11.28 -5.40
C LYS A 37 -9.09 11.35 -5.22
N THR A 38 -9.65 10.47 -4.39
CA THR A 38 -11.10 10.49 -4.07
C THR A 38 -11.51 11.82 -3.46
N THR A 39 -10.69 12.38 -2.57
CA THR A 39 -10.96 13.69 -1.96
C THR A 39 -10.90 14.82 -2.99
N LEU A 40 -9.91 14.82 -3.88
CA LEU A 40 -9.76 15.81 -4.94
C LEU A 40 -10.93 15.76 -5.93
N ASP A 41 -11.30 14.55 -6.38
CA ASP A 41 -12.38 14.33 -7.35
C ASP A 41 -13.74 14.83 -6.83
N ASN A 42 -13.96 14.74 -5.52
CA ASN A 42 -15.17 15.20 -4.82
C ASN A 42 -15.10 16.67 -4.35
N SER A 43 -13.98 17.35 -4.57
CA SER A 43 -13.82 18.76 -4.21
C SER A 43 -14.26 19.70 -5.33
N SER A 44 -14.30 21.00 -5.04
CA SER A 44 -14.52 22.04 -6.06
C SER A 44 -13.43 22.07 -7.15
N LEU A 45 -12.24 21.49 -6.88
CA LEU A 45 -11.14 21.39 -7.86
C LEU A 45 -11.29 20.18 -8.79
N GLY A 46 -12.14 19.21 -8.46
CA GLY A 46 -12.29 17.96 -9.23
C GLY A 46 -12.54 18.19 -10.73
N PRO A 47 -13.46 19.09 -11.14
CA PRO A 47 -13.66 19.41 -12.54
C PRO A 47 -12.41 19.96 -13.24
N LEU A 48 -11.68 20.86 -12.57
CA LEU A 48 -10.45 21.45 -13.10
C LEU A 48 -9.33 20.41 -13.19
N ALA A 49 -9.14 19.61 -12.14
CA ALA A 49 -8.15 18.53 -12.12
C ALA A 49 -8.39 17.52 -13.25
N ARG A 50 -9.65 17.17 -13.54
CA ARG A 50 -9.99 16.29 -14.68
C ARG A 50 -9.77 16.96 -16.03
N LEU A 51 -10.12 18.24 -16.16
CA LEU A 51 -9.89 19.02 -17.38
C LEU A 51 -8.40 19.10 -17.73
N LEU A 52 -7.56 19.34 -16.73
CA LEU A 52 -6.11 19.45 -16.87
C LEU A 52 -5.39 18.10 -16.80
N HIS A 53 -6.13 16.98 -16.80
CA HIS A 53 -5.56 15.62 -16.74
C HIS A 53 -4.59 15.38 -15.55
N HIS A 54 -4.86 16.01 -14.39
CA HIS A 54 -4.04 15.83 -13.20
C HIS A 54 -4.16 14.41 -12.65
N THR A 55 -3.01 13.84 -12.27
CA THR A 55 -2.94 12.47 -11.74
C THR A 55 -2.32 12.47 -10.35
N CYS A 56 -3.05 11.92 -9.37
CA CYS A 56 -2.51 11.66 -8.04
C CYS A 56 -1.76 10.33 -8.02
N LEU A 57 -0.50 10.38 -7.61
CA LEU A 57 0.46 9.30 -7.65
C LEU A 57 0.94 8.96 -6.25
N VAL A 58 1.51 7.77 -6.12
CA VAL A 58 2.14 7.28 -4.89
C VAL A 58 3.62 7.04 -5.16
N GLY A 59 4.46 7.50 -4.24
CA GLY A 59 5.91 7.34 -4.31
C GLY A 59 6.35 5.88 -4.42
N ALA A 60 7.50 5.66 -5.04
CA ALA A 60 7.99 4.31 -5.31
C ALA A 60 8.27 3.52 -4.01
N PHE A 61 8.63 4.18 -2.90
CA PHE A 61 8.92 3.51 -1.63
C PHE A 61 7.64 3.01 -0.95
N HIS A 62 6.53 3.70 -1.16
CA HIS A 62 5.25 3.34 -0.57
C HIS A 62 4.55 2.21 -1.32
N ARG A 63 4.98 1.90 -2.55
CA ARG A 63 4.43 0.83 -3.41
C ARG A 63 4.01 -0.43 -2.66
N HIS A 64 4.89 -0.96 -1.83
CA HIS A 64 4.72 -2.22 -1.11
C HIS A 64 3.68 -2.16 0.02
N ALA A 65 3.07 -1.00 0.27
CA ALA A 65 2.05 -0.78 1.29
C ALA A 65 0.64 -0.63 0.72
N HIS A 66 0.52 -0.51 -0.60
CA HIS A 66 -0.75 -0.33 -1.27
C HIS A 66 -1.21 -1.62 -1.94
N ARG A 67 -2.50 -1.91 -1.84
CA ARG A 67 -3.17 -2.97 -2.60
C ARG A 67 -2.89 -2.85 -4.09
N ARG A 68 -2.88 -3.97 -4.82
CA ARG A 68 -2.58 -4.04 -6.26
C ARG A 68 -3.42 -3.09 -7.10
N LEU A 69 -4.70 -2.91 -6.78
CA LEU A 69 -5.53 -1.90 -7.47
C LEU A 69 -4.90 -0.51 -7.41
N CYS A 70 -4.52 -0.06 -6.21
CA CYS A 70 -3.85 1.22 -6.04
C CYS A 70 -2.51 1.25 -6.78
N GLN A 71 -1.77 0.14 -6.76
CA GLN A 71 -0.51 0.04 -7.48
C GLN A 71 -0.68 0.29 -8.98
N LEU A 72 -1.65 -0.37 -9.61
CA LEU A 72 -1.90 -0.28 -11.05
C LEU A 72 -2.32 1.11 -11.54
N PHE A 73 -2.97 1.91 -10.68
CA PHE A 73 -3.51 3.22 -11.04
C PHE A 73 -2.68 4.40 -10.55
N SER A 74 -1.80 4.23 -9.56
CA SER A 74 -1.12 5.35 -8.90
C SER A 74 0.39 5.19 -8.81
N LEU A 75 0.98 4.05 -9.17
CA LEU A 75 2.44 3.93 -9.18
C LEU A 75 3.06 4.55 -10.41
N THR A 76 4.20 5.20 -10.18
CA THR A 76 5.04 5.78 -11.23
C THR A 76 5.42 4.78 -12.33
N THR A 77 5.60 3.49 -12.00
CA THR A 77 5.97 2.46 -12.99
C THR A 77 4.89 2.19 -14.05
N TYR A 78 3.61 2.45 -13.77
CA TYR A 78 2.54 2.18 -14.73
C TYR A 78 1.93 3.46 -15.32
N ILE A 79 2.58 4.61 -15.08
CA ILE A 79 2.14 5.92 -15.53
C ILE A 79 3.23 6.51 -16.43
N LYS A 80 2.82 6.84 -17.65
CA LYS A 80 3.66 7.50 -18.65
C LYS A 80 3.93 8.95 -18.28
N GLY A 81 5.12 9.48 -18.59
CA GLY A 81 5.43 10.90 -18.42
C GLY A 81 6.28 11.26 -17.20
N LEU A 82 6.67 10.28 -16.37
CA LEU A 82 7.45 10.53 -15.14
C LEU A 82 8.93 10.19 -15.26
N GLY A 83 9.36 9.57 -16.36
CA GLY A 83 10.69 8.98 -16.46
C GLY A 83 10.98 8.02 -15.31
N ILE A 84 12.18 8.11 -14.71
CA ILE A 84 12.58 7.21 -13.60
C ILE A 84 12.31 7.82 -12.21
N GLU A 85 11.50 8.87 -12.14
CA GLU A 85 11.21 9.60 -10.90
C GLU A 85 10.55 8.69 -9.85
N ASP A 86 11.03 8.80 -8.59
CA ASP A 86 10.49 8.03 -7.48
C ASP A 86 9.48 8.81 -6.62
N LEU A 87 9.40 10.14 -6.82
CA LEU A 87 8.51 11.07 -6.12
C LEU A 87 8.78 11.15 -4.60
N GLU A 88 10.04 10.93 -4.18
CA GLU A 88 10.45 10.94 -2.76
C GLU A 88 11.20 12.22 -2.36
N THR A 89 11.16 13.24 -3.23
CA THR A 89 11.94 14.47 -3.06
C THR A 89 11.49 15.25 -1.83
N CYS A 90 10.19 15.28 -1.53
CA CYS A 90 9.67 15.94 -0.33
C CYS A 90 10.21 15.28 0.96
N GLU A 91 10.19 13.95 1.03
CA GLU A 91 10.65 13.15 2.16
C GLU A 91 12.14 13.40 2.41
N ARG A 92 12.96 13.43 1.35
CA ARG A 92 14.39 13.75 1.45
C ARG A 92 14.60 15.16 1.96
N THR A 93 13.91 16.14 1.40
CA THR A 93 14.04 17.55 1.74
C THR A 93 13.64 17.82 3.19
N PHE A 94 12.46 17.37 3.62
CA PHE A 94 12.03 17.52 5.02
C PHE A 94 12.82 16.65 5.99
N SER A 95 13.38 15.52 5.53
CA SER A 95 14.30 14.74 6.36
C SER A 95 15.58 15.52 6.68
N LYS A 96 16.10 16.34 5.76
CA LYS A 96 17.29 17.16 5.99
C LYS A 96 17.01 18.29 6.98
N SER A 97 15.83 18.91 6.92
CA SER A 97 15.43 19.99 7.85
C SER A 97 15.30 19.55 9.30
N ASN A 98 15.26 18.24 9.58
CA ASN A 98 15.30 17.72 10.96
C ASN A 98 16.55 18.15 11.75
N SER A 99 17.62 18.56 11.07
CA SER A 99 18.81 19.14 11.71
C SER A 99 18.49 20.39 12.55
N LEU A 100 17.44 21.13 12.19
CA LEU A 100 17.00 22.33 12.89
C LEU A 100 16.25 22.00 14.20
N ALA A 101 15.73 20.78 14.35
CA ALA A 101 14.78 20.46 15.41
C ALA A 101 15.30 20.74 16.83
N SER A 102 16.60 20.51 17.08
CA SER A 102 17.21 20.75 18.39
C SER A 102 17.32 22.24 18.73
N GLY A 103 17.71 23.08 17.76
CA GLY A 103 17.85 24.52 17.93
C GLY A 103 16.52 25.25 17.99
N LEU A 104 15.50 24.72 17.31
CA LEU A 104 14.17 25.32 17.23
C LEU A 104 13.28 25.04 18.44
N HIS A 105 13.61 24.06 19.28
CA HIS A 105 12.74 23.60 20.37
C HIS A 105 12.31 24.71 21.34
N TYR A 106 13.21 25.66 21.60
CA TYR A 106 12.99 26.78 22.52
C TYR A 106 13.01 28.14 21.82
N ALA A 107 12.99 28.16 20.49
CA ALA A 107 12.98 29.39 19.71
C ALA A 107 11.60 30.07 19.80
N SER A 108 11.59 31.40 19.89
CA SER A 108 10.36 32.16 19.67
C SER A 108 9.85 31.95 18.24
N ILE A 109 8.57 32.20 17.99
CA ILE A 109 7.95 32.07 16.65
C ILE A 109 8.77 32.78 15.55
N PHE A 110 9.21 34.01 15.79
CA PHE A 110 10.01 34.78 14.83
C PHE A 110 11.32 34.08 14.46
N HIS A 111 12.15 33.76 15.48
CA HIS A 111 13.42 33.05 15.27
C HIS A 111 13.22 31.65 14.67
N HIS A 112 12.10 30.99 14.95
CA HIS A 112 11.77 29.72 14.37
C HIS A 112 11.54 29.85 12.86
N GLN A 113 10.70 30.80 12.44
CA GLN A 113 10.46 31.07 11.02
C GLN A 113 11.76 31.49 10.31
N GLN A 114 12.53 32.40 10.92
CA GLN A 114 13.80 32.86 10.37
C GLN A 114 14.79 31.71 10.16
N ALA A 115 14.95 30.82 11.14
CA ALA A 115 15.89 29.71 11.03
C ALA A 115 15.45 28.66 10.00
N ILE A 116 14.15 28.43 9.82
CA ILE A 116 13.64 27.56 8.74
C ILE A 116 13.93 28.20 7.38
N ASP A 117 13.63 29.49 7.22
CA ASP A 117 13.80 30.22 5.97
C ASP A 117 15.27 30.25 5.55
N SER A 118 16.16 30.70 6.44
CA SER A 118 17.60 30.73 6.20
C SER A 118 18.20 29.35 5.93
N TYR A 119 17.63 28.29 6.52
CA TYR A 119 18.09 26.93 6.23
C TYR A 119 17.76 26.51 4.80
N PHE A 120 16.55 26.78 4.33
CA PHE A 120 16.14 26.42 2.98
C PHE A 120 16.85 27.29 1.92
N GLU A 121 17.03 28.58 2.19
CA GLU A 121 17.86 29.48 1.36
C GLU A 121 19.29 28.94 1.23
N HIS A 122 19.94 28.63 2.36
CA HIS A 122 21.29 28.06 2.35
C HIS A 122 21.35 26.70 1.64
N ASN A 123 20.37 25.82 1.87
CA ASN A 123 20.34 24.53 1.22
C ASN A 123 20.12 24.67 -0.30
N ASP A 124 19.34 25.64 -0.77
CA ASP A 124 19.13 25.85 -2.21
C ASP A 124 20.43 26.33 -2.88
N ASP A 125 21.03 27.40 -2.33
CA ASP A 125 22.22 28.06 -2.88
C ASP A 125 23.47 27.16 -2.88
N PHE A 126 23.71 26.45 -1.77
CA PHE A 126 25.00 25.78 -1.54
C PHE A 126 24.94 24.26 -1.71
N GLU A 127 23.77 23.64 -1.59
CA GLU A 127 23.64 22.18 -1.68
C GLU A 127 22.88 21.75 -2.93
N VAL A 128 21.68 22.28 -3.19
CA VAL A 128 20.85 21.84 -4.32
C VAL A 128 21.47 22.27 -5.63
N TYR A 129 21.74 23.56 -5.80
CA TYR A 129 22.30 24.10 -7.05
C TYR A 129 23.67 23.48 -7.36
N ALA A 130 24.56 23.40 -6.37
CA ALA A 130 25.89 22.82 -6.52
C ALA A 130 25.88 21.33 -6.90
N ASN A 131 24.87 20.58 -6.44
CA ASN A 131 24.75 19.14 -6.72
C ASN A 131 23.89 18.82 -7.95
N LEU A 132 23.27 19.81 -8.60
CA LEU A 132 22.35 19.59 -9.72
C LEU A 132 23.02 18.81 -10.87
N SER A 133 24.24 19.19 -11.26
CA SER A 133 24.99 18.49 -12.31
C SER A 133 25.28 17.03 -11.95
N ASN A 134 25.59 16.74 -10.68
CA ASN A 134 25.79 15.38 -10.21
C ASN A 134 24.48 14.59 -10.20
N PHE A 135 23.37 15.23 -9.82
CA PHE A 135 22.04 14.62 -9.84
C PHE A 135 21.65 14.20 -11.26
N LEU A 136 21.74 15.12 -12.24
CA LEU A 136 21.45 14.83 -13.65
C LEU A 136 22.35 13.72 -14.21
N HIS A 137 23.66 13.78 -13.94
CA HIS A 137 24.62 12.75 -14.37
C HIS A 137 24.32 11.37 -13.79
N ASN A 138 23.96 11.31 -12.51
CA ASN A 138 23.63 10.04 -11.85
C ASN A 138 22.32 9.46 -12.38
N ASN A 139 21.30 10.29 -12.63
CA ASN A 139 20.05 9.84 -13.26
C ASN A 139 20.31 9.33 -14.68
N TYR A 140 21.16 10.02 -15.45
CA TYR A 140 21.54 9.57 -16.79
C TYR A 140 22.23 8.20 -16.76
N LYS A 141 23.20 8.02 -15.85
CA LYS A 141 23.86 6.72 -15.61
C LYS A 141 22.87 5.64 -15.19
N GLN A 142 21.92 5.98 -14.32
CA GLN A 142 20.89 5.05 -13.86
C GLN A 142 20.01 4.59 -15.03
N ALA A 143 19.53 5.53 -15.85
CA ALA A 143 18.74 5.23 -17.04
C ALA A 143 19.50 4.33 -18.02
N LEU A 144 20.77 4.64 -18.32
CA LEU A 144 21.62 3.79 -19.16
C LEU A 144 21.82 2.38 -18.59
N ASN A 145 22.00 2.27 -17.28
CA ASN A 145 22.16 0.99 -16.59
C ASN A 145 20.88 0.15 -16.68
N ILE A 146 19.71 0.77 -16.48
CA ILE A 146 18.40 0.13 -16.67
C ILE A 146 18.29 -0.42 -18.10
N LEU A 147 18.63 0.38 -19.11
CA LEU A 147 18.57 -0.05 -20.51
C LEU A 147 19.54 -1.19 -20.82
N THR A 148 20.76 -1.12 -20.31
CA THR A 148 21.80 -2.14 -20.53
C THR A 148 21.39 -3.48 -19.91
N ASN A 149 20.99 -3.47 -18.64
CA ASN A 149 20.56 -4.68 -17.94
C ASN A 149 19.25 -5.23 -18.51
N GLY A 150 18.29 -4.34 -18.79
CA GLY A 150 17.00 -4.70 -19.36
C GLY A 150 17.15 -5.37 -20.72
N SER A 151 17.98 -4.83 -21.61
CA SER A 151 18.25 -5.42 -22.93
C SER A 151 18.90 -6.81 -22.86
N ALA A 152 19.63 -7.11 -21.78
CA ALA A 152 20.26 -8.41 -21.57
C ALA A 152 19.31 -9.47 -20.96
N VAL A 153 18.31 -9.03 -20.17
CA VAL A 153 17.44 -9.89 -19.36
C VAL A 153 16.06 -10.06 -20.01
N LEU A 154 15.44 -8.99 -20.50
CA LEU A 154 14.07 -9.01 -21.02
C LEU A 154 13.86 -10.01 -22.16
N PRO A 155 14.75 -10.13 -23.18
CA PRO A 155 14.55 -11.11 -24.26
C PRO A 155 14.53 -12.56 -23.76
N LYS A 156 15.33 -12.88 -22.72
CA LYS A 156 15.36 -14.22 -22.12
C LYS A 156 14.05 -14.52 -21.39
N LEU A 157 13.56 -13.54 -20.61
CA LEU A 157 12.28 -13.66 -19.91
C LEU A 157 11.12 -13.81 -20.90
N MET A 158 11.10 -13.02 -21.98
CA MET A 158 10.08 -13.13 -23.03
C MET A 158 10.10 -14.51 -23.69
N GLN A 159 11.30 -15.06 -23.96
CA GLN A 159 11.45 -16.41 -24.52
C GLN A 159 10.91 -17.48 -23.56
N ASP A 160 11.25 -17.40 -22.28
CA ASP A 160 10.80 -18.35 -21.24
C ASP A 160 9.27 -18.30 -21.05
N LEU A 161 8.69 -17.09 -21.13
CA LEU A 161 7.26 -16.83 -20.99
C LEU A 161 6.47 -17.01 -22.30
N ARG A 162 7.16 -17.26 -23.42
CA ARG A 162 6.58 -17.35 -24.77
C ARG A 162 5.81 -16.09 -25.22
N VAL A 163 6.30 -14.93 -24.79
CA VAL A 163 5.80 -13.62 -25.22
C VAL A 163 6.51 -13.23 -26.51
N VAL A 164 5.73 -12.83 -27.53
CA VAL A 164 6.27 -12.50 -28.86
C VAL A 164 6.50 -11.00 -28.99
N ASP A 165 5.63 -10.18 -28.40
CA ASP A 165 5.69 -8.72 -28.50
C ASP A 165 5.60 -8.07 -27.10
N GLU A 166 6.36 -6.98 -26.90
CA GLU A 166 6.28 -6.18 -25.67
C GLU A 166 4.90 -5.52 -25.52
N SER A 167 4.14 -5.33 -26.62
CA SER A 167 2.75 -4.83 -26.57
C SER A 167 1.80 -5.74 -25.78
N ASP A 168 2.13 -7.02 -25.63
CA ASP A 168 1.38 -7.96 -24.78
C ASP A 168 1.37 -7.50 -23.30
N PHE A 169 2.43 -6.81 -22.85
CA PHE A 169 2.51 -6.30 -21.47
C PHE A 169 1.50 -5.16 -21.20
N GLU A 170 1.20 -4.32 -22.20
CA GLU A 170 0.16 -3.31 -22.09
C GLU A 170 -1.23 -3.96 -21.99
N HIS A 171 -1.47 -5.00 -22.79
CA HIS A 171 -2.70 -5.79 -22.71
C HIS A 171 -2.86 -6.44 -21.34
N TRP A 172 -1.81 -7.05 -20.81
CA TRP A 172 -1.81 -7.66 -19.48
C TRP A 172 -2.14 -6.66 -18.38
N LEU A 173 -1.55 -5.46 -18.45
CA LEU A 173 -1.81 -4.39 -17.49
C LEU A 173 -3.28 -3.95 -17.54
N ASP A 174 -3.87 -3.84 -18.73
CA ASP A 174 -5.27 -3.47 -18.93
C ASP A 174 -6.25 -4.56 -18.48
N GLU A 175 -5.92 -5.84 -18.71
CA GLU A 175 -6.68 -6.97 -18.17
C GLU A 175 -6.67 -6.98 -16.65
N GLU A 176 -5.49 -6.80 -16.04
CA GLU A 176 -5.34 -6.76 -14.58
C GLU A 176 -6.15 -5.60 -13.98
N LYS A 177 -6.11 -4.41 -14.59
CA LYS A 177 -6.92 -3.25 -14.18
C LYS A 177 -8.43 -3.52 -14.21
N LYS A 178 -8.92 -4.25 -15.22
CA LYS A 178 -10.35 -4.58 -15.37
C LYS A 178 -10.82 -5.59 -14.32
N LEU A 179 -10.02 -6.62 -14.05
CA LEU A 179 -10.39 -7.70 -13.13
C LEU A 179 -10.45 -7.25 -11.66
N VAL A 180 -9.54 -6.38 -11.23
CA VAL A 180 -9.50 -5.94 -9.83
C VAL A 180 -10.64 -4.95 -9.51
N ASN A 181 -11.22 -4.26 -10.50
CA ASN A 181 -12.36 -3.35 -10.30
C ASN A 181 -13.66 -4.08 -9.89
N LEU A 182 -13.78 -5.38 -10.14
CA LEU A 182 -14.89 -6.23 -9.64
C LEU A 182 -14.87 -6.45 -8.12
N SER A 183 -13.74 -6.19 -7.44
CA SER A 183 -13.63 -6.25 -5.97
C SER A 183 -14.36 -5.11 -5.25
N ALA A 184 -14.84 -4.09 -5.97
CA ALA A 184 -15.69 -3.03 -5.42
C ALA A 184 -16.98 -3.59 -4.76
N SER A 185 -17.45 -4.76 -5.19
CA SER A 185 -18.56 -5.49 -4.56
C SER A 185 -18.28 -5.96 -3.13
N LYS A 186 -17.00 -6.07 -2.71
CA LYS A 186 -16.59 -6.42 -1.33
C LYS A 186 -16.83 -5.27 -0.35
N LEU A 187 -16.73 -4.00 -0.81
CA LEU A 187 -17.00 -2.79 -0.01
C LEU A 187 -18.48 -2.67 0.37
N ALA A 188 -19.37 -3.10 -0.52
CA ALA A 188 -20.81 -3.14 -0.27
C ALA A 188 -21.15 -4.14 0.85
N LEU A 189 -20.46 -5.30 0.90
CA LEU A 189 -20.64 -6.32 1.94
C LEU A 189 -20.12 -5.85 3.31
N ASP A 190 -18.97 -5.16 3.34
CA ASP A 190 -18.37 -4.65 4.57
C ASP A 190 -19.17 -3.52 5.22
N THR A 191 -19.84 -2.71 4.41
CA THR A 191 -20.74 -1.65 4.89
C THR A 191 -21.98 -2.24 5.56
N THR A 192 -22.50 -3.35 5.04
CA THR A 192 -23.59 -4.11 5.69
C THR A 192 -23.15 -4.76 7.00
N MET A 193 -21.91 -5.27 7.13
CA MET A 193 -21.46 -5.94 8.36
C MET A 193 -21.10 -4.96 9.50
N ALA A 194 -20.62 -3.75 9.18
CA ALA A 194 -20.30 -2.72 10.17
C ALA A 194 -21.55 -2.18 10.91
N ALA A 195 -22.75 -2.36 10.33
CA ALA A 195 -24.01 -2.02 10.97
C ALA A 195 -24.41 -2.96 12.13
N PHE A 196 -23.69 -4.08 12.35
CA PHE A 196 -24.09 -5.16 13.27
C PHE A 196 -23.24 -5.29 14.56
N LEU A 197 -22.34 -4.38 14.90
CA LEU A 197 -21.52 -4.47 16.12
C LEU A 197 -21.92 -3.44 17.17
N VAL A 198 -22.55 -3.91 18.26
CA VAL A 198 -22.77 -3.14 19.52
C VAL A 198 -21.78 -3.65 20.58
N PRO A 199 -21.05 -2.80 21.29
CA PRO A 199 -20.18 -3.24 22.39
C PRO A 199 -20.95 -3.26 23.74
N PRO A 200 -20.76 -4.26 24.62
CA PRO A 200 -21.18 -4.15 26.01
C PRO A 200 -20.12 -3.50 26.91
N SER A 201 -20.61 -2.83 27.96
CA SER A 201 -19.89 -2.00 28.95
C SER A 201 -19.08 -2.82 29.98
N PRO A 202 -17.97 -2.29 30.55
CA PRO A 202 -17.13 -3.03 31.50
C PRO A 202 -17.40 -2.68 32.97
N TYR A 203 -17.29 -3.67 33.88
CA TYR A 203 -17.00 -3.47 35.31
C TYR A 203 -16.08 -4.58 35.87
N ASN A 204 -15.18 -4.18 36.77
CA ASN A 204 -14.03 -4.92 37.29
C ASN A 204 -14.28 -5.60 38.67
N VAL A 205 -13.48 -6.63 39.04
CA VAL A 205 -12.47 -6.66 40.15
C VAL A 205 -12.21 -8.09 40.77
N VAL A 206 -11.00 -8.64 40.50
CA VAL A 206 -9.90 -9.22 41.36
C VAL A 206 -10.01 -10.53 42.25
N SER A 207 -9.10 -11.51 41.92
CA SER A 207 -8.14 -12.40 42.69
C SER A 207 -8.60 -13.47 43.74
N TYR A 208 -7.95 -14.61 44.12
CA TYR A 208 -6.70 -15.40 43.88
C TYR A 208 -7.04 -16.89 44.28
N ASP A 209 -6.63 -18.02 43.68
CA ASP A 209 -5.36 -18.77 43.92
C ASP A 209 -5.30 -20.09 43.09
N THR A 210 -4.11 -20.58 42.75
CA THR A 210 -3.68 -20.98 41.39
C THR A 210 -3.88 -22.46 41.01
N GLN A 211 -4.64 -23.26 41.78
CA GLN A 211 -4.84 -24.68 41.46
C GLN A 211 -6.31 -25.13 41.36
N ALA A 212 -7.25 -24.40 41.96
CA ALA A 212 -8.70 -24.52 41.72
C ALA A 212 -9.17 -23.74 40.47
N ARG A 213 -8.26 -22.95 39.87
CA ARG A 213 -8.56 -22.02 38.77
C ARG A 213 -8.90 -22.70 37.46
N ASN A 214 -8.36 -23.88 37.13
CA ASN A 214 -8.62 -24.46 35.80
C ASN A 214 -10.06 -24.97 35.66
N THR A 215 -10.62 -25.58 36.73
CA THR A 215 -12.01 -26.03 36.76
C THR A 215 -12.98 -24.88 36.95
N HIS A 216 -12.69 -23.94 37.86
CA HIS A 216 -13.55 -22.75 38.05
C HIS A 216 -13.50 -21.81 36.85
N THR A 217 -12.37 -21.62 36.18
CA THR A 217 -12.31 -20.81 34.94
C THR A 217 -13.07 -21.49 33.82
N ALA A 218 -12.97 -22.81 33.67
CA ALA A 218 -13.76 -23.55 32.68
C ALA A 218 -15.27 -23.45 32.98
N GLU A 219 -15.66 -23.52 34.24
CA GLU A 219 -17.05 -23.39 34.68
C GLU A 219 -17.58 -21.96 34.55
N THR A 220 -16.82 -20.94 34.95
CA THR A 220 -17.15 -19.53 34.72
C THR A 220 -17.23 -19.23 33.22
N THR A 221 -16.31 -19.76 32.41
CA THR A 221 -16.37 -19.63 30.94
C THR A 221 -17.62 -20.30 30.38
N ARG A 222 -18.01 -21.47 30.91
CA ARG A 222 -19.26 -22.14 30.54
C ARG A 222 -20.48 -21.31 30.91
N HIS A 223 -20.51 -20.74 32.13
CA HIS A 223 -21.60 -19.87 32.58
C HIS A 223 -21.70 -18.61 31.73
N HIS A 224 -20.59 -17.92 31.48
CA HIS A 224 -20.57 -16.76 30.59
C HIS A 224 -21.00 -17.13 29.17
N ALA A 225 -20.56 -18.27 28.63
CA ALA A 225 -20.99 -18.73 27.31
C ALA A 225 -22.50 -19.05 27.26
N LEU A 226 -23.09 -19.57 28.33
CA LEU A 226 -24.53 -19.80 28.44
C LEU A 226 -25.30 -18.49 28.57
N GLU A 227 -24.82 -17.55 29.39
CA GLU A 227 -25.42 -16.22 29.55
C GLU A 227 -25.35 -15.43 28.24
N ASP A 228 -24.21 -15.48 27.54
CA ASP A 228 -24.04 -14.90 26.21
C ASP A 228 -24.96 -15.59 25.18
N TYR A 229 -25.10 -16.92 25.24
CA TYR A 229 -26.02 -17.65 24.38
C TYR A 229 -27.46 -17.20 24.60
N GLU A 230 -27.92 -17.12 25.85
CA GLU A 230 -29.27 -16.67 26.19
C GLU A 230 -29.50 -15.21 25.81
N GLY A 231 -28.51 -14.34 26.04
CA GLY A 231 -28.54 -12.93 25.66
C GLY A 231 -28.63 -12.76 24.14
N ASN A 232 -27.78 -13.46 23.39
CA ASN A 232 -27.79 -13.45 21.93
C ASN A 232 -29.06 -14.07 21.37
N LEU A 233 -29.59 -15.14 21.97
CA LEU A 233 -30.84 -15.78 21.54
C LEU A 233 -32.02 -14.81 21.65
N LYS A 234 -32.13 -14.08 22.76
CA LYS A 234 -33.16 -13.03 22.93
C LYS A 234 -33.01 -11.91 21.91
N LEU A 235 -31.78 -11.52 21.60
CA LEU A 235 -31.49 -10.48 20.60
C LEU A 235 -31.87 -10.94 19.18
N ILE A 236 -31.57 -12.20 18.84
CA ILE A 236 -31.97 -12.83 17.57
C ILE A 236 -33.49 -12.90 17.47
N GLN A 237 -34.19 -13.39 18.49
CA GLN A 237 -35.66 -13.45 18.51
C GLN A 237 -36.30 -12.05 18.34
N ALA A 238 -35.73 -11.02 18.97
CA ALA A 238 -36.20 -9.65 18.79
C ALA A 238 -35.96 -9.12 17.36
N LEU A 239 -34.87 -9.54 16.70
CA LEU A 239 -34.58 -9.21 15.32
C LEU A 239 -35.49 -9.97 14.34
N GLU A 240 -35.75 -11.26 14.59
CA GLU A 240 -36.67 -12.09 13.81
C GLU A 240 -38.07 -11.48 13.79
N CYS A 241 -38.56 -11.01 14.95
CA CYS A 241 -39.82 -10.28 15.04
C CYS A 241 -39.82 -8.97 14.23
N LYS A 242 -38.73 -8.20 14.27
CA LYS A 242 -38.62 -6.91 13.53
C LYS A 242 -38.49 -7.09 12.03
N LEU A 243 -37.88 -8.18 11.59
CA LEU A 243 -37.62 -8.49 10.19
C LEU A 243 -38.69 -9.41 9.58
N GLU A 244 -39.75 -9.73 10.34
CA GLU A 244 -40.85 -10.60 9.94
C GLU A 244 -40.37 -11.99 9.47
N VAL A 245 -39.30 -12.51 10.07
CA VAL A 245 -38.74 -13.81 9.74
C VAL A 245 -39.56 -14.90 10.43
N THR A 246 -40.40 -15.59 9.66
CA THR A 246 -41.30 -16.64 10.16
C THR A 246 -40.67 -18.03 10.29
N THR A 247 -39.55 -18.29 9.58
CA THR A 247 -38.87 -19.58 9.58
C THR A 247 -37.36 -19.39 9.58
N CYS A 248 -36.69 -19.87 10.64
CA CYS A 248 -35.24 -19.91 10.71
C CYS A 248 -34.71 -20.98 9.76
N TRP A 249 -33.64 -20.68 9.03
CA TRP A 249 -32.99 -21.68 8.17
C TRP A 249 -32.30 -22.75 9.01
N VAL A 250 -32.41 -24.00 8.57
CA VAL A 250 -31.73 -25.16 9.14
C VAL A 250 -30.50 -25.53 8.30
N PRO A 251 -29.53 -26.32 8.82
CA PRO A 251 -28.32 -26.69 8.09
C PRO A 251 -28.53 -27.33 6.70
N GLU A 252 -29.67 -27.95 6.50
CA GLU A 252 -30.09 -28.60 5.26
C GLU A 252 -30.58 -27.60 4.20
N ASP A 253 -30.96 -26.38 4.59
CA ASP A 253 -31.48 -25.38 3.67
C ASP A 253 -30.38 -24.82 2.77
N VAL A 254 -30.74 -24.60 1.50
CA VAL A 254 -29.84 -24.05 0.47
C VAL A 254 -29.32 -22.67 0.90
N GLU A 255 -30.17 -21.85 1.54
CA GLU A 255 -29.80 -20.52 2.03
C GLU A 255 -28.80 -20.58 3.19
N TRP A 256 -29.00 -21.51 4.16
CA TRP A 256 -28.03 -21.72 5.23
C TRP A 256 -26.66 -22.14 4.69
N GLN A 257 -26.64 -23.09 3.75
CA GLN A 257 -25.41 -23.54 3.12
C GLN A 257 -24.75 -22.44 2.29
N ARG A 258 -25.54 -21.60 1.61
CA ARG A 258 -25.04 -20.43 0.86
C ARG A 258 -24.37 -19.43 1.80
N VAL A 259 -25.01 -19.07 2.91
CA VAL A 259 -24.42 -18.17 3.92
C VAL A 259 -23.22 -18.81 4.60
N GLY A 260 -23.25 -20.12 4.88
CA GLY A 260 -22.12 -20.87 5.40
C GLY A 260 -20.89 -20.77 4.50
N ARG A 261 -21.07 -20.88 3.17
CA ARG A 261 -20.00 -20.64 2.18
C ARG A 261 -19.49 -19.19 2.21
N LEU A 262 -20.38 -18.20 2.33
CA LEU A 262 -19.98 -16.79 2.44
C LEU A 262 -19.16 -16.51 3.70
N VAL A 263 -19.55 -17.08 4.84
CA VAL A 263 -18.82 -16.96 6.11
C VAL A 263 -17.45 -17.65 6.01
N ALA A 264 -17.37 -18.83 5.39
CA ALA A 264 -16.10 -19.52 5.13
C ALA A 264 -15.19 -18.68 4.22
N ASN A 265 -15.70 -18.14 3.12
CA ASN A 265 -14.98 -17.21 2.24
C ASN A 265 -14.47 -15.98 3.00
N ARG A 266 -15.28 -15.40 3.89
CA ARG A 266 -14.86 -14.25 4.70
C ARG A 266 -13.75 -14.60 5.69
N LYS A 267 -13.82 -15.78 6.32
CA LYS A 267 -12.73 -16.28 7.19
C LYS A 267 -11.44 -16.49 6.41
N TYR A 268 -11.52 -17.05 5.21
CA TYR A 268 -10.40 -17.19 4.30
C TYR A 268 -9.79 -15.83 3.93
N GLN A 269 -10.62 -14.86 3.49
CA GLN A 269 -10.16 -13.51 3.16
C GLN A 269 -9.48 -12.82 4.34
N ARG A 270 -10.04 -12.90 5.55
CA ARG A 270 -9.39 -12.33 6.75
C ARG A 270 -8.04 -12.98 7.06
N ALA A 271 -7.90 -14.27 6.80
CA ALA A 271 -6.62 -14.95 6.98
C ALA A 271 -5.58 -14.48 5.95
N VAL A 272 -5.99 -14.25 4.70
CA VAL A 272 -5.16 -13.63 3.66
C VAL A 272 -4.76 -12.21 4.09
N ASP A 273 -5.73 -11.35 4.40
CA ASP A 273 -5.49 -9.94 4.78
C ASP A 273 -4.54 -9.84 5.99
N HIS A 274 -4.69 -10.74 6.97
CA HIS A 274 -3.83 -10.78 8.15
C HIS A 274 -2.39 -11.20 7.83
N LEU A 275 -2.23 -12.23 6.99
CA LEU A 275 -0.91 -12.69 6.54
C LEU A 275 -0.21 -11.62 5.70
N GLU A 276 -0.94 -11.03 4.75
CA GLU A 276 -0.50 -9.93 3.89
C GLU A 276 0.01 -8.75 4.73
N GLY A 277 -0.82 -8.26 5.67
CA GLY A 277 -0.45 -7.15 6.55
C GLY A 277 0.84 -7.43 7.31
N LEU A 278 1.05 -8.64 7.84
CA LEU A 278 2.29 -8.97 8.54
C LEU A 278 3.52 -8.97 7.62
N VAL A 279 3.38 -9.39 6.36
CA VAL A 279 4.46 -9.35 5.37
C VAL A 279 4.81 -7.91 4.99
N VAL A 280 3.82 -7.04 4.77
CA VAL A 280 4.03 -5.61 4.49
C VAL A 280 4.86 -4.95 5.59
N VAL A 281 4.45 -5.12 6.85
CA VAL A 281 5.16 -4.47 7.95
C VAL A 281 6.57 -5.06 8.09
N ARG A 282 6.82 -6.33 7.70
CA ARG A 282 8.18 -6.90 7.63
C ARG A 282 9.03 -6.26 6.54
N ILE A 283 8.47 -6.02 5.35
CA ILE A 283 9.18 -5.33 4.25
C ILE A 283 9.62 -3.93 4.70
N PHE A 284 8.71 -3.17 5.34
CA PHE A 284 9.04 -1.85 5.88
C PHE A 284 10.15 -1.88 6.94
N GLU A 285 10.18 -2.90 7.80
CA GLU A 285 11.27 -3.06 8.76
C GLU A 285 12.61 -3.35 8.09
N LEU A 286 12.63 -4.20 7.06
CA LEU A 286 13.84 -4.47 6.27
C LEU A 286 14.33 -3.21 5.56
N MET A 287 13.43 -2.43 4.97
CA MET A 287 13.77 -1.14 4.34
C MET A 287 14.35 -0.15 5.35
N LYS A 288 13.78 -0.06 6.56
CA LYS A 288 14.31 0.78 7.64
C LYS A 288 15.68 0.31 8.12
N MET A 289 15.95 -1.00 8.10
CA MET A 289 17.24 -1.57 8.48
C MET A 289 18.36 -1.16 7.51
N ASN A 290 18.04 -1.01 6.22
CA ASN A 290 18.99 -0.66 5.17
C ASN A 290 19.19 0.85 5.01
N ARG A 291 18.55 1.71 5.83
CA ARG A 291 18.68 3.16 5.74
C ARG A 291 19.97 3.63 6.42
N ALA A 292 20.85 4.30 5.65
CA ALA A 292 22.06 4.93 6.16
C ALA A 292 21.74 5.95 7.28
N GLY A 293 22.55 5.97 8.34
CA GLY A 293 22.35 6.84 9.51
C GLY A 293 21.51 6.24 10.65
N THR A 294 21.10 4.97 10.56
CA THR A 294 20.44 4.29 11.68
C THR A 294 21.44 3.96 12.79
N GLY A 295 21.25 4.58 13.97
CA GLY A 295 22.10 4.34 15.14
C GLY A 295 21.98 2.90 15.65
N TYR A 296 23.07 2.35 16.20
CA TYR A 296 23.17 0.95 16.65
C TYR A 296 21.99 0.45 17.50
N LYS A 297 21.49 1.29 18.42
CA LYS A 297 20.33 0.95 19.27
C LYS A 297 19.05 0.73 18.44
N LEU A 298 18.80 1.58 17.44
CA LEU A 298 17.66 1.46 16.54
C LEU A 298 17.77 0.19 15.68
N CYS A 299 18.96 -0.12 15.16
CA CYS A 299 19.21 -1.37 14.44
C CYS A 299 18.89 -2.61 15.29
N LYS A 300 19.25 -2.60 16.58
CA LYS A 300 18.93 -3.70 17.52
C LYS A 300 17.42 -3.84 17.74
N HIS A 301 16.68 -2.73 17.82
CA HIS A 301 15.22 -2.76 17.93
C HIS A 301 14.56 -3.30 16.65
N ILE A 302 15.03 -2.88 15.48
CA ILE A 302 14.54 -3.37 14.18
C ILE A 302 14.80 -4.88 14.05
N ALA A 303 16.01 -5.34 14.39
CA ALA A 303 16.35 -6.77 14.35
C ALA A 303 15.44 -7.63 15.26
N LYS A 304 15.16 -7.14 16.49
CA LYS A 304 14.22 -7.82 17.39
C LYS A 304 12.80 -7.85 16.82
N ALA A 305 12.35 -6.74 16.25
CA ALA A 305 11.03 -6.64 15.65
C ALA A 305 10.87 -7.59 14.44
N LEU A 306 11.89 -7.70 13.59
CA LEU A 306 11.94 -8.66 12.47
C LEU A 306 11.86 -10.12 12.95
N GLN A 307 12.53 -10.45 14.06
CA GLN A 307 12.46 -11.80 14.63
C GLN A 307 11.05 -12.12 15.16
N THR A 308 10.45 -11.20 15.93
CA THR A 308 9.08 -11.32 16.41
C THR A 308 8.10 -11.43 15.24
N ARG A 309 8.29 -10.63 14.19
CA ARG A 309 7.43 -10.66 13.01
C ARG A 309 7.54 -11.96 12.24
N SER A 310 8.73 -12.53 12.13
CA SER A 310 8.92 -13.82 11.46
C SER A 310 8.13 -14.94 12.15
N VAL A 311 8.04 -14.92 13.48
CA VAL A 311 7.20 -15.86 14.24
C VAL A 311 5.70 -15.62 13.99
N ALA A 312 5.27 -14.35 13.99
CA ALA A 312 3.89 -13.99 13.70
C ALA A 312 3.45 -14.43 12.28
N ILE A 313 4.29 -14.20 11.26
CA ILE A 313 4.01 -14.62 9.88
C ILE A 313 3.89 -16.14 9.81
N ARG A 314 4.75 -16.93 10.47
CA ARG A 314 4.60 -18.40 10.50
C ARG A 314 3.27 -18.85 11.11
N SER A 315 2.83 -18.21 12.18
CA SER A 315 1.53 -18.51 12.80
C SER A 315 0.36 -18.14 11.88
N ALA A 316 0.42 -16.98 11.23
CA ALA A 316 -0.57 -16.54 10.27
C ALA A 316 -0.61 -17.44 9.03
N LEU A 317 0.55 -17.89 8.54
CA LEU A 317 0.68 -18.83 7.43
C LEU A 317 0.04 -20.18 7.76
N ASN A 318 0.28 -20.72 8.96
CA ASN A 318 -0.36 -21.96 9.40
C ASN A 318 -1.90 -21.81 9.47
N THR A 319 -2.36 -20.67 9.97
CA THR A 319 -3.80 -20.35 10.06
C THR A 319 -4.41 -20.27 8.65
N TYR A 320 -3.74 -19.56 7.73
CA TYR A 320 -4.12 -19.48 6.32
C TYR A 320 -4.19 -20.87 5.68
N ASN A 321 -3.12 -21.67 5.77
CA ASN A 321 -3.05 -23.00 5.16
C ASN A 321 -4.12 -23.96 5.71
N THR A 322 -4.45 -23.85 7.00
CA THR A 322 -5.53 -24.62 7.63
C THR A 322 -6.89 -24.25 7.03
N ILE A 323 -7.18 -22.95 6.89
CA ILE A 323 -8.43 -22.47 6.31
C ILE A 323 -8.49 -22.80 4.82
N ALA A 324 -7.41 -22.56 4.07
CA ALA A 324 -7.28 -22.83 2.65
C ALA A 324 -7.59 -24.30 2.31
N SER A 325 -7.09 -25.24 3.11
CA SER A 325 -7.35 -26.67 2.94
C SER A 325 -8.79 -27.08 3.25
N ALA A 326 -9.48 -26.31 4.11
CA ALA A 326 -10.87 -26.55 4.49
C ALA A 326 -11.90 -25.90 3.54
N MET A 327 -11.44 -25.11 2.57
CA MET A 327 -12.31 -24.51 1.55
C MET A 327 -12.83 -25.56 0.56
N SER A 328 -13.97 -25.27 -0.07
CA SER A 328 -14.53 -26.08 -1.16
C SER A 328 -14.74 -25.20 -2.40
N PRO A 329 -13.91 -25.34 -3.45
CA PRO A 329 -12.74 -26.23 -3.55
C PRO A 329 -11.57 -25.80 -2.65
N PRO A 330 -10.65 -26.72 -2.31
CA PRO A 330 -9.43 -26.40 -1.55
C PRO A 330 -8.60 -25.34 -2.28
N ARG A 331 -8.05 -24.38 -1.53
CA ARG A 331 -7.21 -23.30 -2.06
C ARG A 331 -5.72 -23.65 -2.00
N GLN A 332 -4.90 -22.86 -2.70
CA GLN A 332 -3.44 -23.03 -2.73
C GLN A 332 -2.84 -22.92 -1.31
N ILE A 333 -2.04 -23.91 -0.95
CA ILE A 333 -1.22 -23.93 0.26
C ILE A 333 0.09 -23.20 -0.05
N LEU A 334 0.48 -22.27 0.83
CA LEU A 334 1.70 -21.48 0.68
C LEU A 334 2.82 -22.04 1.56
N LYS A 335 4.05 -21.99 1.03
CA LYS A 335 5.26 -22.31 1.79
C LYS A 335 5.89 -21.05 2.39
N TRP A 336 6.72 -21.23 3.41
CA TRP A 336 7.41 -20.12 4.06
C TRP A 336 8.35 -19.39 3.09
N GLU A 337 9.04 -20.14 2.23
CA GLU A 337 9.97 -19.62 1.25
C GLU A 337 9.25 -18.70 0.26
N GLU A 338 8.10 -19.14 -0.25
CA GLU A 338 7.24 -18.35 -1.15
C GLU A 338 6.77 -17.05 -0.48
N VAL A 339 6.30 -17.11 0.77
CA VAL A 339 5.83 -15.93 1.53
C VAL A 339 6.95 -14.93 1.82
N VAL A 340 8.19 -15.39 1.97
CA VAL A 340 9.36 -14.54 2.19
C VAL A 340 9.90 -13.96 0.88
N GLU A 341 9.77 -14.71 -0.22
CA GLU A 341 10.12 -14.31 -1.58
C GLU A 341 9.07 -13.40 -2.22
N TYR A 342 7.84 -13.36 -1.71
CA TYR A 342 6.81 -12.39 -2.10
C TYR A 342 7.31 -10.98 -1.81
N ALA A 343 7.93 -10.38 -2.83
CA ALA A 343 8.48 -9.04 -2.82
C ALA A 343 7.38 -7.97 -3.01
N PHE A 344 6.18 -8.38 -3.47
CA PHE A 344 5.10 -7.47 -3.84
C PHE A 344 3.77 -7.90 -3.23
N LEU A 345 3.01 -6.93 -2.70
CA LEU A 345 1.62 -7.14 -2.26
C LEU A 345 0.71 -7.75 -3.32
N ALA A 346 1.04 -7.50 -4.59
CA ALA A 346 0.37 -8.04 -5.75
C ALA A 346 0.22 -9.57 -5.73
N ASP A 347 1.14 -10.28 -5.06
CA ASP A 347 1.13 -11.74 -4.96
C ASP A 347 0.07 -12.23 -3.95
N PHE A 348 -0.26 -11.44 -2.93
CA PHE A 348 -1.36 -11.71 -2.00
C PHE A 348 -2.72 -11.34 -2.57
N ASP A 349 -2.80 -10.29 -3.38
CA ASP A 349 -4.04 -9.90 -4.06
C ASP A 349 -4.54 -10.98 -5.03
N LEU A 350 -3.66 -11.83 -5.57
CA LEU A 350 -4.03 -13.01 -6.37
C LEU A 350 -4.69 -14.12 -5.54
N LEU A 351 -4.43 -14.16 -4.23
CA LEU A 351 -5.05 -15.11 -3.31
C LEU A 351 -6.41 -14.62 -2.82
N GLN A 352 -6.74 -13.34 -3.03
CA GLN A 352 -8.07 -12.83 -2.74
C GLN A 352 -9.05 -13.29 -3.82
N ASP A 353 -10.20 -13.83 -3.38
CA ASP A 353 -11.30 -14.26 -4.25
C ASP A 353 -11.72 -13.12 -5.20
N THR A 354 -11.19 -13.14 -6.41
CA THR A 354 -11.84 -12.58 -7.58
C THR A 354 -12.83 -13.63 -8.06
N CYS A 355 -14.02 -13.23 -8.55
CA CYS A 355 -15.03 -14.19 -9.04
C CYS A 355 -14.58 -15.03 -10.25
N VAL A 356 -13.33 -14.83 -10.70
CA VAL A 356 -12.66 -15.49 -11.83
C VAL A 356 -11.31 -15.96 -11.30
N ASP A 357 -10.95 -17.23 -11.53
CA ASP A 357 -9.63 -17.73 -11.17
C ASP A 357 -8.55 -17.06 -12.03
N VAL A 358 -7.95 -15.98 -11.52
CA VAL A 358 -6.89 -15.24 -12.20
C VAL A 358 -5.53 -15.94 -12.13
N SER A 359 -5.38 -16.99 -11.33
CA SER A 359 -4.11 -17.71 -11.18
C SER A 359 -3.60 -18.31 -12.50
N GLN A 360 -4.51 -18.60 -13.43
CA GLN A 360 -4.21 -19.15 -14.75
C GLN A 360 -3.91 -18.08 -15.82
N SER A 361 -4.02 -16.79 -15.47
CA SER A 361 -3.73 -15.71 -16.41
C SER A 361 -2.23 -15.62 -16.68
N PRO A 362 -1.78 -15.34 -17.90
CA PRO A 362 -0.35 -15.32 -18.24
C PRO A 362 0.44 -14.28 -17.41
N TRP A 363 -0.19 -13.17 -17.03
CA TRP A 363 0.38 -12.11 -16.21
C TRP A 363 0.34 -12.36 -14.69
N SER A 364 -0.28 -13.43 -14.22
CA SER A 364 -0.39 -13.72 -12.77
C SER A 364 0.95 -14.17 -12.18
N SER A 365 1.84 -14.73 -12.99
CA SER A 365 3.10 -15.29 -12.50
C SER A 365 4.09 -14.19 -12.09
N PRO A 366 4.89 -14.40 -11.02
CA PRO A 366 5.91 -13.43 -10.61
C PRO A 366 6.92 -13.11 -11.72
N ALA A 367 7.28 -14.10 -12.54
CA ALA A 367 8.17 -13.91 -13.69
C ALA A 367 7.54 -13.02 -14.77
N ALA A 368 6.27 -13.21 -15.09
CA ALA A 368 5.54 -12.38 -16.04
C ALA A 368 5.42 -10.92 -15.56
N ARG A 369 5.10 -10.71 -14.29
CA ARG A 369 5.07 -9.37 -13.68
C ARG A 369 6.44 -8.71 -13.68
N HIS A 370 7.49 -9.47 -13.39
CA HIS A 370 8.85 -8.97 -13.45
C HIS A 370 9.25 -8.53 -14.87
N ALA A 371 8.91 -9.35 -15.88
CA ALA A 371 9.15 -9.00 -17.28
C ALA A 371 8.39 -7.73 -17.69
N MET A 372 7.10 -7.65 -17.32
CA MET A 372 6.27 -6.47 -17.55
C MET A 372 6.86 -5.21 -16.89
N ASP A 373 7.17 -5.26 -15.59
CA ASP A 373 7.78 -4.14 -14.85
C ASP A 373 9.12 -3.71 -15.47
N LEU A 374 9.92 -4.67 -15.95
CA LEU A 374 11.19 -4.41 -16.61
C LEU A 374 10.99 -3.70 -17.95
N SER A 375 10.02 -4.14 -18.76
CA SER A 375 9.69 -3.50 -20.04
C SER A 375 9.28 -2.03 -19.83
N PHE A 376 8.39 -1.77 -18.88
CA PHE A 376 7.95 -0.40 -18.56
C PHE A 376 9.12 0.44 -18.03
N LYS A 377 9.94 -0.09 -17.11
CA LYS A 377 11.15 0.61 -16.64
C LYS A 377 12.10 0.98 -17.78
N MET A 378 12.27 0.11 -18.78
CA MET A 378 13.08 0.43 -19.96
C MET A 378 12.46 1.56 -20.78
N CYS A 379 11.14 1.56 -21.00
CA CYS A 379 10.44 2.66 -21.66
C CYS A 379 10.67 3.99 -20.91
N TRP A 380 10.51 3.98 -19.58
CA TRP A 380 10.69 5.18 -18.77
C TRP A 380 12.14 5.64 -18.69
N ALA A 381 13.11 4.73 -18.73
CA ALA A 381 14.53 5.11 -18.85
C ALA A 381 14.83 5.85 -20.17
N ARG A 382 14.17 5.50 -21.28
CA ARG A 382 14.31 6.24 -22.55
C ARG A 382 13.67 7.62 -22.47
N GLU A 383 12.52 7.71 -21.81
CA GLU A 383 11.83 8.98 -21.54
C GLU A 383 12.69 9.90 -20.66
N GLU A 384 13.28 9.36 -19.60
CA GLU A 384 14.20 10.07 -18.72
C GLU A 384 15.39 10.65 -19.49
N ILE A 385 16.04 9.85 -20.34
CA ILE A 385 17.16 10.33 -21.17
C ILE A 385 16.71 11.50 -22.04
N SER A 386 15.54 11.38 -22.68
CA SER A 386 14.99 12.46 -23.52
C SER A 386 14.74 13.75 -22.71
N ARG A 387 14.30 13.64 -21.45
CA ARG A 387 14.14 14.77 -20.53
C ARG A 387 15.49 15.37 -20.13
N LEU A 388 16.42 14.53 -19.70
CA LEU A 388 17.76 14.95 -19.27
C LEU A 388 18.53 15.64 -20.39
N ASP A 389 18.38 15.19 -21.64
CA ASP A 389 18.99 15.83 -22.81
C ASP A 389 18.52 17.29 -22.98
N VAL A 390 17.23 17.56 -22.73
CA VAL A 390 16.67 18.92 -22.77
C VAL A 390 17.18 19.74 -21.59
N GLU A 391 17.19 19.19 -20.38
CA GLU A 391 17.66 19.87 -19.17
C GLU A 391 19.15 20.24 -19.24
N LEU A 392 19.99 19.31 -19.71
CA LEU A 392 21.42 19.55 -19.93
C LEU A 392 21.64 20.61 -21.01
N PHE A 393 20.89 20.57 -22.11
CA PHE A 393 20.99 21.57 -23.17
C PHE A 393 20.57 22.97 -22.70
N ALA A 394 19.49 23.07 -21.90
CA ALA A 394 19.06 24.33 -21.30
C ALA A 394 20.10 24.88 -20.32
N GLY A 395 20.67 24.03 -19.45
CA GLY A 395 21.73 24.43 -18.52
C GLY A 395 23.00 24.92 -19.21
N MET A 396 23.38 24.32 -20.34
CA MET A 396 24.53 24.76 -21.15
C MET A 396 24.30 26.11 -21.85
N ARG A 397 23.06 26.49 -22.18
CA ARG A 397 22.76 27.81 -22.75
C ARG A 397 22.79 28.92 -21.70
N GLY A 398 22.20 28.69 -20.52
CA GLY A 398 22.21 29.70 -19.45
C GLY A 398 23.63 30.06 -19.01
N SER A 399 24.52 29.07 -18.93
CA SER A 399 25.93 29.28 -18.61
C SER A 399 26.76 29.96 -19.71
N ALA A 400 26.27 29.97 -20.96
CA ALA A 400 26.90 30.66 -22.08
C ALA A 400 26.43 32.11 -22.24
N GLU A 401 25.31 32.50 -21.62
CA GLU A 401 24.81 33.89 -21.60
C GLU A 401 25.37 34.71 -20.41
N ASP A 402 25.90 34.04 -19.38
CA ASP A 402 26.55 34.64 -18.20
C ASP A 402 28.08 34.83 -18.34
N HIS A 403 28.62 34.62 -19.54
CA HIS A 403 30.04 34.85 -19.91
C HIS A 403 30.15 35.70 -21.16
#